data_AF-A0A3D1TYQ9-F1
#
_entry.id   AF-A0A3D1TYQ9-F1
#
_cell.length_a   1.000
_cell.length_b   1.000
_cell.length_c   1.000
_cell.angle_alpha   90.00
_cell.angle_beta   90.00
_cell.angle_gamma   90.00
#
_symmetry.space_group_name_H-M   'P 1'
#
loop_
_entity.id
_entity.type
_entity.pdbx_description
1 polymer ?
#
loop_
_entity_poly.entity_id
_entity_poly.type
_entity_poly.pdbx_seq_one_letter_code
_entity_poly.pdbx_strand_id
1 'polypeptide(L)'
;MPRYKQFHGSGSELEKAVNSWLDEFEPDVTQMAQTVDGNGSVVLGFVYEESFRGQERRLDTEHGMSKVKGPSSPEAVMPEDSVQVRINPPEQADPSTA
;
A
#
# COMPACT_ATOMS: atom_id res chain seq x y z
N MET A 1 -5.03 -13.52 20.21
CA MET A 1 -4.32 -12.61 21.14
C MET A 1 -5.07 -11.30 21.19
N PRO A 2 -5.11 -10.58 22.33
CA PRO A 2 -5.70 -9.25 22.40
C PRO A 2 -4.91 -8.29 21.51
N ARG A 3 -5.61 -7.44 20.75
CA ARG A 3 -5.02 -6.40 19.90
C ARG A 3 -5.29 -5.05 20.52
N TYR A 4 -4.25 -4.27 20.75
CA TYR A 4 -4.41 -2.91 21.26
C TYR A 4 -4.71 -1.96 20.10
N LYS A 5 -5.95 -1.47 20.05
CA LYS A 5 -6.40 -0.51 19.03
C LYS A 5 -6.51 0.91 19.54
N GLN A 6 -6.52 1.08 20.86
CA GLN A 6 -6.55 2.38 21.52
C GLN A 6 -5.70 2.33 22.78
N PHE A 7 -5.01 3.42 23.02
CA PHE A 7 -4.26 3.69 24.24
C PHE A 7 -5.01 4.71 25.07
N HIS A 8 -5.08 4.48 26.38
CA HIS A 8 -5.75 5.33 27.33
C HIS A 8 -4.88 5.49 28.57
N GLY A 9 -4.79 6.72 29.09
CA GLY A 9 -3.96 7.05 30.24
C GLY A 9 -2.61 7.64 29.82
N SER A 10 -1.86 8.16 30.80
CA SER A 10 -0.56 8.88 30.68
C SER A 10 -0.58 10.36 30.24
N GLY A 11 -1.77 10.96 30.12
CA GLY A 11 -1.94 12.39 29.84
C GLY A 11 -2.40 12.67 28.41
N SER A 12 -3.07 13.82 28.21
CA SER A 12 -3.83 14.08 26.99
C SER A 12 -2.98 14.19 25.72
N GLU A 13 -1.73 14.64 25.82
CA GLU A 13 -0.83 14.79 24.68
C GLU A 13 -0.26 13.44 24.23
N LEU A 14 0.28 12.66 25.17
CA LEU A 14 0.85 11.34 24.87
C LEU A 14 -0.24 10.40 24.36
N GLU A 15 -1.43 10.43 24.96
CA GLU A 15 -2.57 9.64 24.52
C GLU A 15 -2.97 9.95 23.07
N LYS A 16 -3.09 11.23 22.73
CA LYS A 16 -3.38 11.66 21.35
C LYS A 16 -2.30 11.24 20.36
N ALA A 17 -1.02 11.38 20.74
CA ALA A 17 0.09 11.02 19.87
C ALA A 17 0.10 9.52 19.56
N VAL A 18 -0.08 8.67 20.59
CA VAL A 18 -0.12 7.22 20.42
C VAL A 18 -1.34 6.80 19.61
N ASN A 19 -2.53 7.34 19.91
CA ASN A 19 -3.74 7.00 19.16
C ASN A 19 -3.67 7.46 17.69
N SER A 20 -3.11 8.64 17.42
CA SER A 20 -2.87 9.10 16.05
C SER A 20 -1.96 8.15 15.28
N TRP A 21 -0.90 7.64 15.93
CA TRP A 21 0.00 6.67 15.31
C TRP A 21 -0.68 5.31 15.07
N LEU A 22 -1.48 4.83 16.04
CA LEU A 22 -2.27 3.60 15.88
C LEU A 22 -3.27 3.68 14.73
N ASP A 23 -3.93 4.83 14.54
CA ASP A 23 -4.88 5.05 13.45
C ASP A 23 -4.21 5.24 12.08
N GLU A 24 -3.01 5.86 12.06
CA GLU A 24 -2.29 6.14 10.83
C GLU A 24 -1.62 4.90 10.24
N PHE A 25 -0.93 4.13 11.09
CA PHE A 25 -0.12 2.97 10.68
C PHE A 25 -0.86 1.65 10.84
N GLU A 26 -2.00 1.63 11.55
CA GLU A 26 -2.82 0.43 11.84
C GLU A 26 -2.01 -0.81 12.28
N PRO A 27 -0.99 -0.69 13.14
CA PRO A 27 -0.16 -1.82 13.51
C PRO A 27 -0.97 -2.88 14.27
N ASP A 28 -0.51 -4.13 14.23
CA ASP A 28 -1.03 -5.18 15.10
C ASP A 28 -0.19 -5.23 16.38
N VAL A 29 -0.55 -4.41 17.37
CA VAL A 29 0.14 -4.33 18.65
C VAL A 29 -0.27 -5.51 19.54
N THR A 30 0.71 -6.32 19.92
CA THR A 30 0.54 -7.51 20.77
C THR A 30 0.93 -7.26 22.22
N GLN A 31 1.88 -6.35 22.47
CA GLN A 31 2.32 -5.98 23.81
C GLN A 31 2.61 -4.48 23.90
N MET A 32 2.35 -3.91 25.07
CA MET A 32 2.63 -2.53 25.39
C MET A 32 3.15 -2.44 26.83
N ALA A 33 4.24 -1.70 27.02
CA ALA A 33 4.82 -1.46 28.34
C ALA A 33 5.05 0.03 28.52
N GLN A 34 4.72 0.53 29.71
CA GLN A 34 4.99 1.90 30.12
C GLN A 34 5.97 1.87 31.30
N THR A 35 7.04 2.64 31.19
CA THR A 35 8.01 2.82 32.28
C THR A 35 8.21 4.30 32.56
N VAL A 36 8.34 4.64 33.83
CA VAL A 36 8.66 6.00 34.28
C VAL A 36 10.11 6.02 34.75
N ASP A 37 10.91 6.84 34.11
CA ASP A 37 12.30 7.13 34.47
C ASP A 37 12.34 7.93 35.79
N GLY A 38 13.43 7.81 36.55
CA GLY A 38 13.70 8.60 37.77
C GLY A 38 13.75 10.12 37.55
N ASN A 39 13.87 10.60 36.31
CA ASN A 39 13.71 12.02 35.95
C ASN A 39 12.25 12.41 35.61
N GLY A 40 11.29 11.50 35.75
CA GLY A 40 9.87 11.72 35.47
C GLY A 40 9.47 11.55 34.00
N SER A 41 10.39 11.15 33.12
CA SER A 41 10.08 10.87 31.72
C SER A 41 9.28 9.57 31.59
N VAL A 42 8.24 9.59 30.75
CA VAL A 42 7.46 8.40 30.42
C VAL A 42 7.96 7.81 29.13
N VAL A 43 8.35 6.53 29.16
CA VAL A 43 8.73 5.75 27.98
C VAL A 43 7.66 4.72 27.71
N LEU A 44 7.13 4.71 26.48
CA LEU A 44 6.23 3.67 25.98
C LEU A 44 6.99 2.76 25.01
N GLY A 45 6.94 1.45 25.27
CA GLY A 45 7.46 0.41 24.39
C GLY A 45 6.33 -0.42 23.79
N PHE A 46 6.44 -0.74 22.51
CA PHE A 46 5.45 -1.53 21.77
C PHE A 46 6.12 -2.76 21.13
N VAL A 47 5.44 -3.89 21.19
CA VAL A 47 5.72 -5.04 20.31
C VAL A 47 4.57 -5.10 19.32
N TYR A 48 4.88 -4.94 18.04
CA TYR A 48 3.86 -4.87 16.99
C TYR A 48 4.32 -5.52 15.69
N GLU A 49 3.35 -6.01 14.93
CA GLU A 49 3.54 -6.34 13.51
C GLU A 49 3.14 -5.13 12.66
N GLU A 50 4.03 -4.72 11.76
CA GLU A 50 3.80 -3.60 10.85
C GLU A 50 2.70 -3.96 9.84
N SER A 51 1.69 -3.10 9.70
CA SER A 51 0.65 -3.30 8.68
C SER A 51 1.21 -3.01 7.29
N PHE A 52 0.51 -3.49 6.25
CA PHE A 52 0.82 -3.13 4.87
C PHE A 52 0.83 -1.60 4.66
N ARG A 53 -0.16 -0.91 5.23
CA ARG A 53 -0.28 0.55 5.17
C ARG A 53 0.90 1.25 5.85
N GLY A 54 1.38 0.69 6.96
CA GLY A 54 2.56 1.20 7.65
C GLY A 54 3.82 1.06 6.81
N GLN A 55 3.98 -0.10 6.15
CA GLN A 55 5.11 -0.36 5.24
C GLN A 55 5.10 0.62 4.06
N GLU A 56 3.95 0.85 3.41
CA GLU A 56 3.84 1.81 2.30
C GLU A 56 4.22 3.23 2.72
N ARG A 57 3.70 3.72 3.85
CA ARG A 57 4.03 5.06 4.35
C ARG A 57 5.49 5.23 4.73
N ARG A 58 6.07 4.21 5.35
CA ARG A 58 7.50 4.22 5.70
C ARG A 58 8.34 4.24 4.43
N LEU A 59 7.98 3.45 3.42
CA LEU A 59 8.62 3.47 2.11
C LEU A 59 8.54 4.85 1.44
N ASP A 60 7.36 5.47 1.45
CA ASP A 60 7.14 6.83 0.93
C ASP A 60 8.03 7.87 1.63
N THR A 61 8.17 7.75 2.96
CA THR A 61 8.96 8.67 3.79
C THR A 61 10.46 8.48 3.58
N GLU A 62 10.92 7.23 3.55
CA GLU A 62 12.34 6.88 3.41
C GLU A 62 12.86 7.14 1.99
N HIS A 63 12.03 6.89 0.95
CA HIS A 63 12.47 6.90 -0.44
C HIS A 63 11.92 8.08 -1.25
N GLY A 64 11.11 8.95 -0.64
CA GLY A 64 10.49 10.08 -1.35
C GLY A 64 9.68 9.64 -2.57
N MET A 65 9.14 8.42 -2.55
CA MET A 65 8.47 7.76 -3.68
C MET A 65 7.05 8.27 -3.96
N SER A 66 6.77 9.53 -3.57
CA SER A 66 5.51 10.24 -3.76
C SER A 66 5.04 10.34 -5.23
N LYS A 67 5.81 9.83 -6.20
CA LYS A 67 5.47 9.76 -7.63
C LYS A 67 6.01 8.51 -8.33
N VAL A 68 5.87 7.31 -7.76
CA VAL A 68 5.87 6.13 -8.66
C VAL A 68 4.50 6.08 -9.31
N LYS A 69 4.38 6.64 -10.53
CA LYS A 69 3.24 6.36 -11.40
C LYS A 69 3.16 4.84 -11.49
N GLY A 70 2.08 4.26 -10.95
CA GLY A 70 1.75 2.87 -11.21
C GLY A 70 1.81 2.61 -12.72
N PRO A 71 2.06 1.37 -13.16
CA PRO A 71 2.08 1.05 -14.57
C PRO A 71 0.80 1.60 -15.19
N SER A 72 0.95 2.48 -16.19
CA SER A 72 -0.20 3.03 -16.90
C SER A 72 -1.03 1.88 -17.45
N SER A 73 -2.35 1.97 -17.27
CA SER A 73 -3.29 1.01 -17.86
C SER A 73 -2.92 0.81 -19.33
N PRO A 74 -2.87 -0.43 -19.86
CA PRO A 74 -2.40 -0.72 -21.22
C PRO A 74 -3.17 0.05 -22.32
N GLU A 75 -4.37 0.55 -22.02
CA GLU A 75 -5.14 1.46 -22.89
C GLU A 75 -4.39 2.77 -23.24
N ALA A 76 -3.42 3.21 -22.42
CA ALA A 76 -2.64 4.42 -22.68
C ALA A 76 -1.46 4.21 -23.67
N VAL A 77 -1.19 2.96 -24.07
CA VAL A 77 -0.09 2.59 -24.99
C VAL A 77 -0.63 1.72 -26.13
N MET A 78 -1.83 2.00 -26.62
CA MET A 78 -2.23 1.51 -27.94
C MET A 78 -2.00 2.64 -28.94
N PRO A 79 -0.93 2.62 -29.77
CA PRO A 79 -0.92 3.44 -30.97
C PRO A 79 -2.15 3.07 -31.80
N GLU A 80 -2.97 4.05 -32.15
CA GLU A 80 -4.17 3.88 -33.00
C GLU A 80 -3.84 3.52 -34.46
N ASP A 81 -2.74 2.82 -34.71
CA ASP A 81 -2.53 2.17 -36.01
C ASP A 81 -3.37 0.91 -36.02
N SER A 82 -4.64 1.11 -36.37
CA SER A 82 -5.57 0.08 -36.79
C SER A 82 -4.85 -0.89 -37.73
N VAL A 83 -4.58 -2.11 -37.28
CA VAL A 83 -4.07 -3.17 -38.13
C VAL A 83 -5.10 -3.42 -39.22
N GLN A 84 -4.85 -2.92 -40.44
CA GLN A 84 -5.69 -3.25 -41.58
C GLN A 84 -5.49 -4.74 -41.90
N VAL A 85 -6.42 -5.56 -41.41
CA VAL A 85 -6.54 -6.95 -41.84
C VAL A 85 -6.91 -6.93 -43.33
N ARG A 86 -5.91 -7.12 -44.21
CA ARG A 86 -6.17 -7.45 -45.61
C ARG A 86 -6.86 -8.80 -45.64
N ILE A 87 -8.18 -8.80 -45.75
CA ILE A 87 -8.94 -9.98 -46.12
C ILE A 87 -8.61 -10.24 -47.59
N ASN A 88 -7.71 -11.18 -47.87
CA ASN A 88 -7.61 -11.72 -49.22
C ASN A 88 -8.91 -12.46 -49.52
N PRO A 89 -9.60 -12.18 -50.65
CA PRO A 89 -10.74 -13.00 -51.06
C PRO A 89 -10.27 -14.45 -51.27
N PRO A 90 -11.13 -15.45 -51.03
CA PRO A 90 -10.79 -16.83 -51.34
C PRO A 90 -10.48 -16.94 -52.83
N GLU A 91 -9.33 -17.53 -53.12
CA GLU A 91 -8.90 -17.92 -54.46
C GLU A 91 -10.02 -18.76 -55.10
N GLN A 92 -10.57 -18.28 -56.23
CA GLN A 92 -11.56 -19.04 -56.99
C GLN A 92 -10.91 -20.36 -57.39
N ALA A 93 -11.45 -21.48 -56.89
CA ALA A 93 -11.10 -22.79 -57.39
C ALA A 93 -11.43 -22.85 -58.89
N ASP A 94 -10.41 -23.02 -59.71
CA ASP A 94 -10.54 -23.26 -61.14
C ASP A 94 -11.46 -24.48 -61.40
N PRO A 95 -12.53 -24.33 -62.19
CA PRO A 95 -13.28 -25.46 -62.68
C PRO A 95 -12.62 -25.99 -63.96
N SER A 96 -11.67 -26.92 -63.80
CA SER A 96 -11.30 -27.82 -64.88
C SER A 96 -10.78 -29.13 -64.32
N THR A 97 -11.62 -30.15 -64.29
CA THR A 97 -11.31 -31.51 -64.79
C THR A 97 -12.61 -32.34 -64.78
N ALA A 98 -13.23 -32.49 -65.94
CA ALA A 98 -14.07 -33.64 -66.31
C ALA A 98 -13.73 -34.00 -67.75
#